data_AF-A0A445J1I9-F1
#
_entry.id   AF-A0A445J1I9-F1
#
_cell.length_a   1.000
_cell.length_b   1.000
_cell.length_c   1.000
_cell.angle_alpha   90.00
_cell.angle_beta   90.00
_cell.angle_gamma   90.00
#
_symmetry.space_group_name_H-M   'P 1'
#
loop_
_entity.id
_entity.type
_entity.pdbx_description
1 polymer ?
#
loop_
_entity_poly.entity_id
_entity_poly.type
_entity_poly.pdbx_seq_one_letter_code
_entity_poly.pdbx_strand_id
1 'polypeptide(L)'
;MLPEPLGRGAHAAERGGQHRNKRESAVRLKHLPSGIIAQASEDRSQHKNRASAINLLRSLIALKVRKTVDLEAYSPPRELLRILPPKSSIRGPDYGPQIGPNNPKFASGMQALLDLIFAVAGSVSEAAKYLGLSTGAVSRLILSDDSLRKEVNDLRATKGMKPLE
;
A
#
# COMPACT_ATOMS: atom_id res chain seq x y z
N MET A 1 -55.15 22.42 46.03
CA MET A 1 -55.67 22.89 44.73
C MET A 1 -54.51 23.50 43.96
N LEU A 2 -53.98 22.77 42.97
CA LEU A 2 -53.26 23.34 41.82
C LEU A 2 -54.32 23.87 40.82
N PRO A 3 -54.06 24.82 39.88
CA PRO A 3 -52.91 24.73 38.97
C PRO A 3 -52.35 26.03 38.30
N GLU A 4 -51.28 25.80 37.51
CA GLU A 4 -50.85 26.45 36.23
C GLU A 4 -49.94 27.71 36.15
N PRO A 5 -49.13 27.83 35.05
CA PRO A 5 -47.79 28.47 35.04
C PRO A 5 -47.57 29.58 33.98
N LEU A 6 -46.58 30.46 34.17
CA LEU A 6 -45.99 31.39 33.18
C LEU A 6 -44.53 31.68 33.63
N GLY A 7 -43.45 31.67 32.87
CA GLY A 7 -43.20 31.72 31.44
C GLY A 7 -42.15 32.81 31.15
N ARG A 8 -40.98 32.39 30.61
CA ARG A 8 -39.92 33.14 29.88
C ARG A 8 -38.59 33.46 30.60
N GLY A 9 -37.52 33.13 29.90
CA GLY A 9 -36.15 33.58 30.15
C GLY A 9 -35.12 32.72 29.43
N ALA A 10 -35.10 32.76 28.10
CA ALA A 10 -34.12 32.09 27.27
C ALA A 10 -32.72 32.70 27.48
N HIS A 11 -31.73 31.87 27.81
CA HIS A 11 -30.34 32.11 27.41
C HIS A 11 -29.74 30.80 26.90
N ALA A 12 -29.67 30.73 25.58
CA ALA A 12 -29.03 29.69 24.82
C ALA A 12 -27.53 29.66 25.12
N ALA A 13 -27.02 28.44 25.31
CA ALA A 13 -25.76 27.92 24.79
C ALA A 13 -24.63 28.93 24.49
N GLU A 14 -23.87 29.37 25.50
CA GLU A 14 -22.56 29.98 25.26
C GLU A 14 -21.54 29.55 26.33
N ARG A 15 -20.90 28.41 26.09
CA ARG A 15 -19.48 28.09 26.39
C ARG A 15 -19.16 26.65 25.96
N GLY A 16 -19.63 26.27 24.77
CA GLY A 16 -19.36 24.97 24.15
C GLY A 16 -18.63 25.18 22.83
N GLY A 17 -17.48 25.85 22.85
CA GLY A 17 -16.82 26.27 21.61
C GLY A 17 -15.42 26.75 21.86
N GLN A 18 -14.60 25.96 22.57
CA GLN A 18 -13.16 26.12 22.42
C GLN A 18 -12.88 25.96 20.93
N HIS A 19 -12.51 27.08 20.35
CA HIS A 19 -12.16 27.32 18.97
C HIS A 19 -11.28 26.16 18.49
N ARG A 20 -11.90 25.13 17.93
CA ARG A 20 -11.22 24.10 17.16
C ARG A 20 -10.84 24.81 15.88
N ASN A 21 -9.81 25.65 15.96
CA ASN A 21 -9.08 26.17 14.83
C ASN A 21 -8.65 24.92 14.07
N LYS A 22 -9.48 24.57 13.10
CA LYS A 22 -9.31 23.48 12.17
C LYS A 22 -8.17 23.93 11.28
N ARG A 23 -6.95 23.88 11.81
CA ARG A 23 -5.74 23.84 10.99
C ARG A 23 -6.02 22.75 9.98
N GLU A 24 -5.96 23.13 8.72
CA GLU A 24 -6.18 22.26 7.57
C GLU A 24 -5.00 21.29 7.46
N SER A 25 -4.80 20.47 8.50
CA SER A 25 -3.72 19.49 8.57
C SER A 25 -3.98 18.33 7.62
N ALA A 26 -5.20 18.19 7.09
CA ALA A 26 -5.56 17.20 6.09
C ALA A 26 -4.77 17.43 4.81
N VAL A 27 -4.11 16.39 4.32
CA VAL A 27 -3.30 16.43 3.09
C VAL A 27 -3.94 15.54 2.05
N ARG A 28 -4.11 16.06 0.84
CA ARG A 28 -4.57 15.32 -0.35
C ARG A 28 -3.51 15.46 -1.44
N LEU A 29 -3.06 14.34 -1.97
CA LEU A 29 -2.06 14.27 -3.02
C LEU A 29 -2.65 13.54 -4.22
N LYS A 30 -2.40 14.06 -5.43
CA LYS A 30 -2.77 13.43 -6.69
C LYS A 30 -1.51 13.16 -7.49
N HIS A 31 -1.31 11.91 -7.89
CA HIS A 31 -0.31 11.56 -8.89
C HIS A 31 -0.88 11.88 -10.27
N LEU A 32 -0.38 12.95 -10.89
CA LEU A 32 -0.91 13.45 -12.16
C LEU A 32 -0.88 12.39 -13.30
N PRO A 33 0.21 11.63 -13.53
CA PRO A 33 0.26 10.72 -14.68
C PRO A 33 -0.65 9.51 -14.54
N SER A 34 -0.90 9.01 -13.32
CA SER A 34 -1.80 7.86 -13.10
C SER A 34 -3.20 8.24 -12.63
N GLY A 35 -3.45 9.51 -12.31
CA GLY A 35 -4.71 10.00 -11.76
C GLY A 35 -5.03 9.55 -10.33
N ILE A 36 -4.16 8.75 -9.68
CA ILE A 36 -4.38 8.20 -8.34
C ILE A 36 -4.33 9.30 -7.29
N ILE A 37 -5.28 9.28 -6.36
CA ILE A 37 -5.40 10.25 -5.28
C ILE A 37 -5.24 9.52 -3.95
N ALA A 38 -4.39 10.04 -3.07
CA ALA A 38 -4.24 9.60 -1.70
C ALA A 38 -4.52 10.77 -0.75
N GLN A 39 -5.14 10.47 0.39
CA GLN A 39 -5.47 11.48 1.40
C GLN A 39 -5.16 10.94 2.80
N ALA A 40 -4.69 11.82 3.67
CA ALA A 40 -4.46 11.53 5.08
C ALA A 40 -4.86 12.73 5.94
N SER A 41 -5.60 12.46 7.02
CA SER A 41 -6.14 13.49 7.92
C SER A 41 -6.15 13.04 9.38
N GLU A 42 -5.41 11.98 9.70
CA GLU A 42 -5.44 11.30 10.99
C GLU A 42 -4.66 12.07 12.06
N ASP A 43 -3.54 12.69 11.66
CA ASP A 43 -2.69 13.44 12.57
C ASP A 43 -3.08 14.92 12.67
N ARG A 44 -2.75 15.53 13.81
CA ARG A 44 -2.86 16.98 14.01
C ARG A 44 -1.79 17.77 13.23
N SER A 45 -0.73 17.11 12.75
CA SER A 45 0.39 17.71 12.01
C SER A 45 0.28 17.47 10.51
N GLN A 46 0.31 18.56 9.72
CA GLN A 46 0.34 18.50 8.26
C GLN A 46 1.53 17.69 7.73
N HIS A 47 2.71 17.79 8.36
CA HIS A 47 3.90 17.06 7.92
C HIS A 47 3.73 15.54 8.08
N LYS A 48 3.12 15.10 9.18
CA LYS A 48 2.81 13.68 9.41
C LYS A 48 1.78 13.19 8.40
N ASN A 49 0.68 13.92 8.23
CA ASN A 49 -0.30 13.60 7.20
C ASN A 49 0.29 13.60 5.79
N ARG A 50 1.24 14.49 5.47
CA ARG A 50 1.94 14.48 4.18
C ARG A 50 2.78 13.22 4.01
N ALA A 51 3.53 12.80 5.03
CA ALA A 51 4.30 11.56 4.97
C ALA A 51 3.39 10.34 4.78
N SER A 52 2.29 10.25 5.53
CA SER A 52 1.30 9.19 5.39
C SER A 52 0.64 9.19 4.02
N ALA A 53 0.21 10.35 3.52
CA ALA A 53 -0.38 10.49 2.19
C ALA A 53 0.60 10.10 1.07
N ILE A 54 1.90 10.43 1.21
CA ILE A 54 2.93 10.00 0.25
C ILE A 54 3.11 8.47 0.29
N ASN A 55 3.18 7.87 1.47
CA ASN A 55 3.32 6.41 1.59
C ASN A 55 2.11 5.69 1.00
N LEU A 56 0.89 6.14 1.32
CA LEU A 56 -0.34 5.63 0.71
C LEU A 56 -0.32 5.80 -0.81
N LEU A 57 0.07 6.98 -1.31
CA LEU A 57 0.14 7.22 -2.76
C LEU A 57 1.11 6.28 -3.46
N ARG A 58 2.28 6.03 -2.87
CA ARG A 58 3.27 5.09 -3.40
C ARG A 58 2.73 3.66 -3.44
N SER A 59 2.11 3.18 -2.35
CA SER A 59 1.49 1.85 -2.31
C SER A 59 0.38 1.70 -3.34
N LEU A 60 -0.49 2.71 -3.49
CA LEU A 60 -1.55 2.69 -4.49
C LEU A 60 -1.01 2.68 -5.93
N ILE A 61 0.05 3.45 -6.21
CA ILE A 61 0.72 3.42 -7.52
C ILE A 61 1.33 2.05 -7.78
N ALA A 62 2.02 1.46 -6.80
CA ALA A 62 2.63 0.14 -6.93
C ALA A 62 1.61 -0.97 -7.20
N LEU A 63 0.41 -0.86 -6.63
CA LEU A 63 -0.66 -1.82 -6.85
C LEU A 63 -1.34 -1.61 -8.21
N LYS A 64 -1.61 -0.37 -8.61
CA LYS A 64 -2.44 -0.08 -9.80
C LYS A 64 -1.67 0.16 -11.10
N VAL A 65 -0.42 0.59 -11.03
CA VAL A 65 0.39 0.91 -12.21
C VAL A 65 1.29 -0.27 -12.53
N ARG A 66 1.02 -0.92 -13.65
CA ARG A 66 1.84 -2.02 -14.17
C ARG A 66 2.78 -1.55 -15.25
N LYS A 67 3.98 -2.11 -15.27
CA LYS A 67 4.96 -1.97 -16.35
C LYS A 67 5.06 -3.30 -17.08
N THR A 68 5.15 -3.26 -18.40
CA THR A 68 5.49 -4.43 -19.19
C THR A 68 6.93 -4.82 -18.86
N VAL A 69 7.11 -6.05 -18.38
CA VAL A 69 8.42 -6.61 -18.08
C VAL A 69 8.81 -7.52 -19.24
N ASP A 70 9.99 -7.24 -19.80
CA ASP A 70 10.63 -8.14 -20.75
C ASP A 70 11.21 -9.34 -20.00
N LEU A 71 10.75 -10.55 -20.31
CA LEU A 71 11.14 -11.78 -19.62
C LEU A 71 12.49 -12.33 -20.10
N GLU A 72 12.93 -11.98 -21.31
CA GLU A 72 14.17 -12.51 -21.91
C GLU A 72 15.41 -11.84 -21.32
N ALA A 73 15.34 -10.53 -21.08
CA ALA A 73 16.40 -9.76 -20.42
C ALA A 73 16.07 -9.41 -18.95
N TYR A 74 15.16 -10.16 -18.31
CA TYR A 74 14.66 -9.80 -16.98
C TYR A 74 15.76 -9.82 -15.92
N SER A 75 16.05 -8.64 -15.36
CA SER A 75 16.88 -8.51 -14.18
C SER A 75 16.04 -7.92 -13.04
N PRO A 76 15.90 -8.62 -11.90
CA PRO A 76 15.08 -8.14 -10.80
C PRO A 76 15.65 -6.82 -10.24
N PRO A 77 14.83 -5.76 -10.12
CA PRO A 77 15.31 -4.48 -9.64
C PRO A 77 15.77 -4.56 -8.18
N ARG A 78 16.71 -3.69 -7.80
CA ARG A 78 17.29 -3.66 -6.44
C ARG A 78 16.22 -3.55 -5.35
N GLU A 79 15.13 -2.84 -5.59
CA GLU A 79 14.05 -2.70 -4.60
C GLU A 79 13.29 -4.01 -4.38
N LEU A 80 13.10 -4.81 -5.44
CA LEU A 80 12.55 -6.16 -5.32
C LEU A 80 13.46 -7.04 -4.46
N LEU A 81 14.76 -7.07 -4.77
CA LEU A 81 15.76 -7.86 -4.02
C LEU A 81 15.80 -7.53 -2.52
N ARG A 82 15.42 -6.31 -2.13
CA ARG A 82 15.39 -5.87 -0.73
C ARG A 82 14.12 -6.26 0.02
N ILE A 83 13.02 -6.53 -0.67
CA ILE A 83 11.81 -7.09 -0.03
C ILE A 83 11.86 -8.61 0.04
N LEU A 84 12.63 -9.25 -0.84
CA LEU A 84 12.80 -10.71 -0.87
C LEU A 84 13.42 -11.23 0.44
N PRO A 85 13.06 -12.45 0.87
CA PRO A 85 13.60 -13.06 2.06
C PRO A 85 15.12 -13.31 1.93
N PRO A 86 15.85 -13.35 3.07
CA PRO A 86 17.31 -13.49 3.08
C PRO A 86 17.83 -14.80 2.47
N LYS A 87 16.96 -15.80 2.27
CA LYS A 87 17.28 -17.09 1.61
C LYS A 87 17.28 -17.04 0.08
N SER A 88 17.12 -15.87 -0.53
CA SER A 88 17.12 -15.74 -2.00
C SER A 88 18.52 -15.97 -2.56
N SER A 89 18.67 -16.90 -3.50
CA SER A 89 19.97 -17.22 -4.10
C SER A 89 20.60 -16.03 -4.85
N ILE A 90 19.77 -15.06 -5.26
CA ILE A 90 20.17 -13.83 -5.96
C ILE A 90 20.55 -12.69 -4.98
N ARG A 91 20.25 -12.81 -3.69
CA ARG A 91 20.53 -11.77 -2.70
C ARG A 91 21.99 -11.85 -2.24
N GLY A 92 22.87 -11.17 -2.97
CA GLY A 92 24.25 -10.93 -2.55
C GLY A 92 24.37 -10.05 -1.27
N PRO A 93 25.56 -9.96 -0.67
CA PRO A 93 25.81 -9.14 0.51
C PRO A 93 25.59 -7.62 0.27
N ASP A 94 25.65 -7.17 -0.98
CA ASP A 94 25.56 -5.76 -1.39
C ASP A 94 24.16 -5.12 -1.28
N TYR A 95 23.09 -5.90 -1.12
CA TYR A 95 21.73 -5.38 -1.27
C TYR A 95 21.14 -4.75 0.01
N GLY A 96 21.85 -4.79 1.14
CA GLY A 96 21.44 -4.16 2.40
C GLY A 96 20.29 -4.88 3.14
N PRO A 97 19.84 -4.38 4.30
CA PRO A 97 18.83 -5.05 5.14
C PRO A 97 17.47 -5.18 4.45
N GLN A 98 16.74 -6.25 4.81
CA GLN A 98 15.39 -6.50 4.30
C GLN A 98 14.47 -5.33 4.65
N ILE A 99 13.66 -4.91 3.69
CA ILE A 99 12.72 -3.82 3.82
C ILE A 99 11.34 -4.38 4.16
N GLY A 100 10.71 -3.85 5.22
CA GLY A 100 9.32 -4.14 5.59
C GLY A 100 8.30 -3.12 5.09
N PRO A 101 6.99 -3.36 5.30
CA PRO A 101 5.88 -2.58 4.74
C PRO A 101 5.85 -1.10 5.13
N ASN A 102 6.44 -0.74 6.27
CA ASN A 102 6.52 0.65 6.74
C ASN A 102 7.59 1.49 6.01
N ASN A 103 8.35 0.89 5.10
CA ASN A 103 9.40 1.59 4.39
C ASN A 103 8.90 2.05 3.00
N PRO A 104 9.17 3.29 2.58
CA PRO A 104 8.70 3.81 1.29
C PRO A 104 9.21 3.03 0.07
N LYS A 105 10.33 2.33 0.19
CA LYS A 105 10.93 1.49 -0.85
C LYS A 105 10.24 0.13 -1.01
N PHE A 106 9.43 -0.26 -0.02
CA PHE A 106 8.67 -1.50 -0.05
C PHE A 106 7.66 -1.50 -1.21
N ALA A 107 6.96 -0.37 -1.41
CA ALA A 107 6.01 -0.20 -2.50
C ALA A 107 6.63 -0.45 -3.87
N SER A 108 7.83 0.09 -4.14
CA SER A 108 8.54 -0.17 -5.40
C SER A 108 8.93 -1.63 -5.58
N GLY A 109 9.36 -2.31 -4.51
CA GLY A 109 9.66 -3.74 -4.54
C GLY A 109 8.41 -4.57 -4.84
N MET A 110 7.29 -4.24 -4.20
CA MET A 110 5.99 -4.87 -4.43
C MET A 110 5.52 -4.69 -5.88
N GLN A 111 5.69 -3.48 -6.43
CA GLN A 111 5.35 -3.20 -7.83
C GLN A 111 6.11 -4.13 -8.77
N ALA A 112 7.43 -4.24 -8.59
CA ALA A 112 8.27 -5.10 -9.41
C ALA A 112 7.92 -6.58 -9.28
N LEU A 113 7.56 -7.04 -8.08
CA LEU A 113 7.07 -8.40 -7.86
C LEU A 113 5.78 -8.64 -8.67
N LEU A 114 4.81 -7.74 -8.56
CA LEU A 114 3.54 -7.85 -9.27
C LEU A 114 3.70 -7.75 -10.78
N ASP A 115 4.60 -6.88 -11.27
CA ASP A 115 4.94 -6.77 -12.69
C ASP A 115 5.53 -8.08 -13.23
N LEU A 116 6.42 -8.73 -12.48
CA LEU A 116 6.94 -10.05 -12.84
C LEU A 116 5.82 -11.10 -12.84
N ILE A 117 5.00 -11.15 -11.79
CA ILE A 117 3.88 -12.10 -11.69
C ILE A 117 2.91 -11.89 -12.86
N PHE A 118 2.65 -10.65 -13.24
CA PHE A 118 1.84 -10.30 -14.40
C PHE A 118 2.45 -10.81 -15.70
N ALA A 119 3.76 -10.61 -15.89
CA ALA A 119 4.48 -11.07 -17.07
C ALA A 119 4.45 -12.61 -17.21
N VAL A 120 4.54 -13.36 -16.11
CA VAL A 120 4.40 -14.83 -16.11
C VAL A 120 2.94 -15.31 -15.95
N ALA A 121 1.98 -14.43 -16.28
CA ALA A 121 0.55 -14.71 -16.28
C ALA A 121 -0.01 -15.28 -14.95
N GLY A 122 0.51 -14.87 -13.79
CA GLY A 122 0.03 -15.29 -12.47
C GLY A 122 0.66 -16.57 -11.93
N SER A 123 1.62 -17.16 -12.65
CA SER A 123 2.33 -18.37 -12.22
C SER A 123 3.42 -18.07 -11.18
N VAL A 124 3.15 -18.40 -9.91
CA VAL A 124 4.12 -18.22 -8.81
C VAL A 124 5.39 -19.05 -9.02
N SER A 125 5.25 -20.25 -9.59
CA SER A 125 6.39 -21.14 -9.86
C SER A 125 7.32 -20.58 -10.92
N GLU A 126 6.79 -19.93 -11.96
CA GLU A 126 7.62 -19.27 -12.98
C GLU A 126 8.29 -18.02 -12.41
N ALA A 127 7.54 -17.17 -11.71
CA ALA A 127 8.11 -16.00 -11.02
C ALA A 127 9.25 -16.40 -10.08
N ALA A 128 9.10 -17.51 -9.37
CA ALA A 128 10.13 -18.04 -8.47
C ALA A 128 11.45 -18.39 -9.18
N LYS A 129 11.40 -18.90 -10.42
CA LYS A 129 12.60 -19.18 -11.23
C LYS A 129 13.37 -17.89 -11.53
N TYR A 130 12.67 -16.84 -11.95
CA TYR A 130 13.27 -15.53 -12.24
C TYR A 130 13.84 -14.84 -10.99
N LEU A 131 13.30 -15.16 -9.81
CA LEU A 131 13.76 -14.61 -8.53
C LEU A 131 14.79 -15.50 -7.81
N GLY A 132 15.14 -16.67 -8.37
CA GLY A 132 16.04 -17.64 -7.72
C GLY A 132 15.55 -18.03 -6.33
N LEU A 133 14.23 -18.19 -6.21
CA LEU A 133 13.51 -18.51 -4.97
C LEU A 133 12.73 -19.80 -5.13
N SER A 134 12.38 -20.42 -3.99
CA SER A 134 11.39 -21.50 -4.00
C SER A 134 9.98 -20.93 -4.15
N THR A 135 9.07 -21.66 -4.81
CA THR A 135 7.67 -21.26 -4.96
C THR A 135 7.02 -20.92 -3.61
N GLY A 136 7.31 -21.70 -2.56
CA GLY A 136 6.81 -21.45 -1.22
C GLY A 136 7.33 -20.16 -0.58
N ALA A 137 8.56 -19.73 -0.90
CA ALA A 137 9.09 -18.44 -0.42
C ALA A 137 8.36 -17.26 -1.08
N VAL A 138 8.08 -17.37 -2.39
CA VAL A 138 7.30 -16.34 -3.12
C VAL A 138 5.85 -16.32 -2.62
N SER A 139 5.21 -17.48 -2.43
CA SER A 139 3.86 -17.55 -1.85
C SER A 139 3.79 -16.91 -0.47
N ARG A 140 4.73 -17.21 0.44
CA ARG A 140 4.76 -16.57 1.77
C ARG A 140 4.92 -15.06 1.68
N LEU A 141 5.75 -14.57 0.77
CA LEU A 141 5.93 -13.13 0.57
C LEU A 141 4.62 -12.47 0.11
N ILE A 142 3.90 -13.09 -0.83
CA ILE A 142 2.59 -12.61 -1.30
C ILE A 142 1.57 -12.65 -0.16
N LEU A 143 1.53 -13.73 0.62
CA LEU A 143 0.61 -13.90 1.75
C LEU A 143 0.96 -13.03 2.97
N SER A 144 2.15 -12.41 2.99
CA SER A 144 2.56 -11.51 4.08
C SER A 144 1.85 -10.17 4.04
N ASP A 145 1.25 -9.81 2.90
CA ASP A 145 0.53 -8.55 2.71
C ASP A 145 -0.83 -8.79 2.04
N ASP A 146 -1.90 -8.30 2.65
CA ASP A 146 -3.27 -8.53 2.17
C ASP A 146 -3.51 -7.90 0.79
N SER A 147 -2.89 -6.73 0.53
CA SER A 147 -3.05 -6.04 -0.77
C SER A 147 -2.33 -6.81 -1.88
N LEU A 148 -1.12 -7.32 -1.63
CA LEU A 148 -0.41 -8.20 -2.55
C LEU A 148 -1.21 -9.48 -2.82
N ARG A 149 -1.68 -10.14 -1.76
CA ARG A 149 -2.48 -11.37 -1.88
C ARG A 149 -3.71 -11.13 -2.74
N LYS A 150 -4.44 -10.05 -2.49
CA LYS A 150 -5.66 -9.70 -3.24
C LYS A 150 -5.35 -9.49 -4.72
N GLU A 151 -4.34 -8.68 -5.05
CA GLU A 151 -3.96 -8.39 -6.44
C GLU A 151 -3.48 -9.65 -7.19
N VAL A 152 -2.67 -10.49 -6.55
CA VAL A 152 -2.19 -11.74 -7.16
C VAL A 152 -3.35 -12.72 -7.34
N ASN A 153 -4.26 -12.83 -6.38
CA ASN A 153 -5.43 -13.70 -6.49
C ASN A 153 -6.40 -13.22 -7.55
N ASP A 154 -6.62 -11.90 -7.68
CA ASP A 154 -7.41 -11.33 -8.77
C ASP A 154 -6.81 -11.68 -10.13
N LEU A 155 -5.50 -11.44 -10.31
CA LEU A 155 -4.78 -11.81 -11.52
C LEU A 155 -4.90 -13.32 -11.81
N ARG A 156 -4.71 -14.17 -10.79
CA ARG A 156 -4.85 -15.62 -10.92
C ARG A 156 -6.27 -16.01 -11.32
N ALA A 157 -7.29 -15.38 -10.75
CA ALA A 157 -8.68 -15.60 -11.12
C ALA A 157 -8.97 -15.21 -12.57
N THR A 158 -8.44 -14.07 -13.06
CA THR A 158 -8.58 -13.69 -14.48
C THR A 158 -7.94 -14.69 -15.45
N LYS A 159 -6.96 -15.47 -14.97
CA LYS A 159 -6.28 -16.54 -15.73
C LYS A 159 -6.83 -17.94 -15.45
N GLY A 160 -7.93 -18.06 -14.70
CA GLY A 160 -8.55 -19.34 -14.34
C GLY A 160 -7.73 -20.20 -13.36
N MET A 161 -6.76 -19.61 -12.65
CA MET A 161 -5.92 -20.30 -11.67
C MET A 161 -6.53 -20.25 -10.27
N LYS A 162 -6.22 -21.26 -9.45
CA LYS A 162 -6.63 -21.31 -8.04
C LYS A 162 -5.99 -20.17 -7.23
N PRO A 163 -6.73 -19.53 -6.31
CA PRO A 163 -6.16 -18.52 -5.42
C PRO A 163 -5.09 -19.13 -4.50
N LEU A 164 -4.22 -18.27 -3.99
CA LEU A 164 -3.26 -18.61 -2.95
C LEU A 164 -3.92 -18.50 -1.57
N GLU A 165 -3.75 -19.56 -0.77
CA GLU A 165 -4.24 -19.71 0.61
C GLU A 165 -3.10 -19.76 1.61
#